data_AF-A0A3Q9JIQ5-F1
#
_entry.id   AF-A0A3Q9JIQ5-F1
#
_cell.length_a   1.000
_cell.length_b   1.000
_cell.length_c   1.000
_cell.angle_alpha   90.00
_cell.angle_beta   90.00
_cell.angle_gamma   90.00
#
_symmetry.space_group_name_H-M   'P 1'
#
loop_
_entity.id
_entity.type
_entity.pdbx_description
1 polymer ?
#
loop_
_entity_poly.entity_id
_entity_poly.type
_entity_poly.pdbx_seq_one_letter_code
_entity_poly.pdbx_strand_id
1 'polypeptide(L)'
;MKQIIIGIVLAVLLVGCGEKPKFSINESDTLETYANNPAFTKVKTHLTPKGKKDKDDKFGYQFTVTPVSVFGIETGDLNVIGGTIVHTLVGTRMTMTIKGKESFDKLEKRLNELKEFTFTSFDVGNSKSLNYYFEQQRIVITASYDSFSDITSFTYMTY
;
A
#
# COMPACT_ATOMS: atom_id res chain seq x y z
N MET A 1 -31.64 -37.92 -12.04
CA MET A 1 -31.47 -36.52 -12.51
C MET A 1 -31.40 -35.45 -11.42
N LYS A 2 -31.73 -35.71 -10.14
CA LYS A 2 -31.62 -34.69 -9.07
C LYS A 2 -30.23 -34.59 -8.39
N GLN A 3 -29.33 -35.55 -8.61
CA GLN A 3 -28.01 -35.59 -7.95
C GLN A 3 -26.89 -34.85 -8.73
N ILE A 4 -27.04 -34.60 -10.03
CA ILE A 4 -26.01 -33.96 -10.86
C ILE A 4 -25.93 -32.45 -10.59
N ILE A 5 -27.06 -31.83 -10.24
CA ILE A 5 -27.15 -30.38 -10.02
C ILE A 5 -26.40 -29.96 -8.73
N ILE A 6 -26.43 -30.80 -7.69
CA ILE A 6 -25.77 -30.51 -6.42
C ILE A 6 -24.23 -30.55 -6.57
N GLY A 7 -23.71 -31.46 -7.41
CA GLY A 7 -22.26 -31.55 -7.67
C GLY A 7 -21.69 -30.33 -8.40
N ILE A 8 -22.44 -29.75 -9.34
CA ILE A 8 -22.01 -28.57 -10.10
C ILE A 8 -22.04 -27.32 -9.22
N VAL A 9 -23.05 -27.16 -8.35
CA VAL A 9 -23.14 -26.01 -7.43
C VAL A 9 -22.03 -26.03 -6.39
N LEU A 10 -21.63 -27.21 -5.89
CA LEU A 10 -20.48 -27.35 -4.98
C LEU A 10 -19.14 -27.08 -5.65
N ALA A 11 -18.96 -27.44 -6.93
CA ALA A 11 -17.74 -27.13 -7.67
C ALA A 11 -17.59 -25.61 -7.91
N VAL A 12 -18.67 -24.88 -8.19
CA VAL A 12 -18.63 -23.41 -8.35
C VAL A 12 -18.36 -22.69 -7.02
N LEU A 13 -18.80 -23.26 -5.89
CA LEU A 13 -18.49 -22.74 -4.55
C LEU A 13 -17.02 -23.01 -4.14
N LEU A 14 -16.42 -24.10 -4.61
CA LEU A 14 -15.00 -24.42 -4.34
C LEU A 14 -14.02 -23.58 -5.17
N VAL A 15 -14.38 -23.18 -6.39
CA VAL A 15 -13.55 -22.27 -7.22
C VAL A 15 -13.60 -20.81 -6.69
N GLY A 16 -14.59 -20.47 -5.85
CA GLY A 16 -14.71 -19.17 -5.19
C GLY A 16 -14.00 -19.06 -3.84
N CYS A 17 -13.42 -20.15 -3.32
CA CYS A 17 -12.70 -20.16 -2.06
C CYS A 17 -11.19 -20.23 -2.27
N GLY A 18 -10.51 -19.10 -2.09
CA GLY A 18 -9.32 -19.13 -1.23
C GLY A 18 -8.06 -18.41 -1.72
N GLU A 19 -7.89 -18.16 -3.02
CA GLU A 19 -6.75 -17.36 -3.46
C GLU A 19 -7.09 -15.87 -3.34
N LYS A 20 -6.55 -15.24 -2.29
CA LYS A 20 -6.54 -13.78 -2.20
C LYS A 20 -5.89 -13.25 -3.48
N PRO A 21 -6.48 -12.25 -4.15
CA PRO A 21 -5.91 -11.71 -5.39
C PRO A 21 -4.48 -11.25 -5.11
N LYS A 22 -3.52 -11.86 -5.81
CA LYS A 22 -2.14 -11.38 -5.81
C LYS A 22 -2.09 -10.12 -6.65
N PHE A 23 -1.58 -9.04 -6.09
CA PHE A 23 -1.41 -7.78 -6.79
C PHE A 23 -0.10 -7.12 -6.39
N SER A 24 0.39 -6.26 -7.26
CA SER A 24 1.48 -5.34 -7.00
C SER A 24 1.01 -3.92 -7.31
N ILE A 25 1.67 -2.94 -6.72
CA ILE A 25 1.47 -1.52 -7.01
C ILE A 25 2.70 -1.05 -7.77
N ASN A 26 2.53 -0.52 -8.97
CA ASN A 26 3.62 -0.10 -9.86
C ASN A 26 3.52 1.39 -10.21
N GLU A 27 4.62 1.96 -10.70
CA GLU A 27 4.67 3.36 -11.14
C GLU A 27 3.79 3.64 -12.36
N SER A 28 3.61 2.64 -13.22
CA SER A 28 2.77 2.72 -14.42
C SER A 28 1.28 2.57 -14.14
N ASP A 29 0.89 2.22 -12.91
CA ASP A 29 -0.51 1.93 -12.59
C ASP A 29 -1.35 3.21 -12.63
N THR A 30 -2.56 3.07 -13.19
CA THR A 30 -3.52 4.17 -13.36
C THR A 30 -4.70 4.03 -12.41
N LEU A 31 -5.53 5.07 -12.29
CA LEU A 31 -6.81 4.99 -11.58
C LEU A 31 -7.69 3.82 -12.05
N GLU A 32 -7.65 3.48 -13.34
CA GLU A 32 -8.40 2.36 -13.92
C GLU A 32 -7.85 1.00 -13.49
N THR A 33 -6.54 0.91 -13.24
CA THR A 33 -5.89 -0.31 -12.74
C THR A 33 -6.51 -0.74 -11.41
N TYR A 34 -6.73 0.21 -10.52
CA TYR A 34 -7.34 -0.04 -9.21
C TYR A 34 -8.86 -0.16 -9.26
N ALA A 35 -9.53 0.61 -10.13
CA ALA A 35 -10.98 0.55 -10.30
C ALA A 35 -11.48 -0.84 -10.73
N ASN A 36 -10.67 -1.54 -11.53
CA ASN A 36 -11.01 -2.83 -12.11
C ASN A 36 -10.44 -4.02 -11.32
N ASN A 37 -9.80 -3.78 -10.18
CA ASN A 37 -9.14 -4.82 -9.39
C ASN A 37 -9.92 -5.14 -8.11
N PRO A 38 -10.38 -6.39 -7.91
CA PRO A 38 -11.18 -6.78 -6.75
C PRO A 38 -10.42 -6.73 -5.41
N ALA A 39 -9.09 -6.60 -5.42
CA ALA A 39 -8.29 -6.38 -4.22
C ALA A 39 -8.51 -4.99 -3.60
N PHE A 40 -9.16 -4.08 -4.33
CA PHE A 40 -9.31 -2.68 -3.96
C PHE A 40 -10.77 -2.29 -3.76
N THR A 41 -11.00 -1.43 -2.76
CA THR A 41 -12.28 -0.78 -2.50
C THR A 41 -12.12 0.72 -2.74
N LYS A 42 -12.99 1.30 -3.57
CA LYS A 42 -13.02 2.75 -3.79
C LYS A 42 -13.53 3.45 -2.52
N VAL A 43 -12.73 4.37 -1.98
CA VAL A 43 -13.05 5.11 -0.75
C VAL A 43 -13.00 6.61 -1.01
N LYS A 44 -13.88 7.37 -0.34
CA LYS A 44 -13.78 8.83 -0.33
C LYS A 44 -12.56 9.25 0.48
N THR A 45 -11.75 10.14 -0.06
CA THR A 45 -10.59 10.71 0.62
C THR A 45 -10.82 12.19 0.87
N HIS A 46 -10.36 12.68 2.02
CA HIS A 46 -10.39 14.09 2.34
C HIS A 46 -8.97 14.65 2.27
N LEU A 47 -8.42 14.72 1.06
CA LEU A 47 -7.22 15.48 0.78
C LEU A 47 -7.63 16.87 0.31
N THR A 48 -7.77 17.80 1.26
CA THR A 48 -7.98 19.22 0.95
C THR A 48 -6.61 19.87 0.69
N PRO A 49 -6.28 20.26 -0.56
CA PRO A 49 -5.09 21.07 -0.78
C PRO A 49 -5.27 22.41 -0.07
N LYS A 50 -4.21 22.87 0.61
CA LYS A 50 -4.18 24.15 1.32
C LYS A 50 -4.58 25.27 0.35
N GLY A 51 -5.70 25.95 0.62
CA GLY A 51 -6.14 27.12 -0.16
C GLY A 51 -7.24 26.89 -1.20
N LYS A 52 -7.78 25.68 -1.40
CA LYS A 52 -8.96 25.46 -2.26
C LYS A 52 -10.19 25.05 -1.44
N LYS A 53 -11.31 25.76 -1.66
CA LYS A 53 -12.64 25.51 -1.07
C LYS A 53 -13.43 24.41 -1.78
N ASP A 54 -12.99 23.99 -2.97
CA ASP A 54 -13.70 22.97 -3.73
C ASP A 54 -13.44 21.59 -3.17
N LYS A 55 -14.50 21.04 -2.57
CA LYS A 55 -14.67 19.64 -2.22
C LYS A 55 -14.88 18.83 -3.50
N ASP A 56 -13.87 18.78 -4.37
CA ASP A 56 -13.84 17.68 -5.31
C ASP A 56 -13.74 16.41 -4.47
N ASP A 57 -14.77 15.57 -4.53
CA ASP A 57 -14.77 14.23 -3.94
C ASP A 57 -13.58 13.46 -4.55
N LYS A 58 -12.40 13.57 -3.96
CA LYS A 58 -11.23 12.81 -4.38
C LYS A 58 -11.40 11.40 -3.85
N PHE A 59 -11.40 10.43 -4.74
CA PHE A 59 -11.46 9.03 -4.36
C PHE A 59 -10.06 8.43 -4.34
N GLY A 60 -9.82 7.54 -3.39
CA GLY A 60 -8.66 6.66 -3.33
C GLY A 60 -9.12 5.21 -3.39
N TYR A 61 -8.15 4.31 -3.38
CA TYR A 61 -8.38 2.88 -3.37
C TYR A 61 -7.73 2.26 -2.15
N GLN A 62 -8.52 1.60 -1.33
CA GLN A 62 -8.07 0.91 -0.14
C GLN A 62 -7.90 -0.58 -0.43
N PHE A 63 -6.85 -1.20 0.09
CA PHE A 63 -6.64 -2.64 0.07
C PHE A 63 -6.44 -3.18 1.49
N THR A 64 -6.81 -4.44 1.72
CA THR A 64 -6.64 -5.15 3.00
C THR A 64 -5.83 -6.44 2.85
N VAL A 65 -5.32 -6.69 1.64
CA VAL A 65 -4.50 -7.86 1.29
C VAL A 65 -3.06 -7.39 1.10
N THR A 66 -2.10 -8.19 1.54
CA THR A 66 -0.67 -7.93 1.35
C THR A 66 -0.32 -7.88 -0.15
N PRO A 67 0.16 -6.74 -0.68
CA PRO A 67 0.71 -6.71 -2.02
C PRO A 67 1.96 -7.59 -2.09
N VAL A 68 2.24 -8.15 -3.27
CA VAL A 68 3.50 -8.86 -3.54
C VAL A 68 4.65 -7.87 -3.51
N SER A 69 4.47 -6.71 -4.15
CA SER A 69 5.41 -5.60 -4.15
C SER A 69 4.71 -4.26 -4.29
N VAL A 70 5.41 -3.21 -3.86
CA VAL A 70 4.98 -1.81 -4.02
C VAL A 70 6.15 -0.99 -4.54
N PHE A 71 6.02 -0.43 -5.74
CA PHE A 71 7.06 0.33 -6.44
C PHE A 71 8.40 -0.40 -6.48
N GLY A 72 8.37 -1.69 -6.82
CA GLY A 72 9.56 -2.55 -6.87
C GLY A 72 10.08 -3.05 -5.52
N ILE A 73 9.58 -2.55 -4.40
CA ILE A 73 9.93 -3.04 -3.06
C ILE A 73 9.10 -4.27 -2.74
N GLU A 74 9.74 -5.40 -2.45
CA GLU A 74 9.04 -6.63 -2.04
C GLU A 74 8.31 -6.43 -0.71
N THR A 75 7.06 -6.89 -0.65
CA THR A 75 6.18 -6.74 0.54
C THR A 75 5.49 -8.03 0.93
N GLY A 76 5.60 -9.11 0.13
CA GLY A 76 4.85 -10.34 0.32
C GLY A 76 5.13 -11.10 1.63
N ASP A 77 6.27 -10.86 2.26
CA ASP A 77 6.67 -11.43 3.55
C ASP A 77 6.48 -10.48 4.75
N LEU A 78 5.93 -9.29 4.49
CA LEU A 78 5.60 -8.31 5.53
C LEU A 78 4.18 -8.55 6.02
N ASN A 79 3.95 -8.28 7.31
CA ASN A 79 2.61 -8.38 7.89
C ASN A 79 1.78 -7.12 7.60
N VAL A 80 1.42 -6.94 6.33
CA VAL A 80 0.60 -5.81 5.87
C VAL A 80 -0.85 -6.01 6.32
N ILE A 81 -1.40 -5.03 7.05
CA ILE A 81 -2.80 -5.06 7.49
C ILE A 81 -3.73 -4.30 6.53
N GLY A 82 -3.15 -3.45 5.68
CA GLY A 82 -3.87 -2.76 4.62
C GLY A 82 -3.13 -1.51 4.16
N GLY A 83 -3.74 -0.79 3.24
CA GLY A 83 -3.20 0.45 2.74
C GLY A 83 -4.18 1.19 1.86
N THR A 84 -3.79 2.38 1.43
CA THR A 84 -4.56 3.25 0.55
C THR A 84 -3.64 3.83 -0.50
N ILE A 85 -4.12 3.91 -1.74
CA ILE A 85 -3.48 4.67 -2.81
C ILE A 85 -4.40 5.78 -3.28
N VAL A 86 -3.83 6.97 -3.50
CA VAL A 86 -4.54 8.15 -3.99
C VAL A 86 -3.73 8.77 -5.11
N HIS A 87 -4.35 8.91 -6.28
CA HIS A 87 -3.80 9.71 -7.36
C HIS A 87 -4.28 11.15 -7.23
N THR A 88 -3.38 12.08 -7.42
CA THR A 88 -3.63 13.51 -7.42
C THR A 88 -3.17 14.11 -8.74
N LEU A 89 -3.51 15.37 -9.00
CA LEU A 89 -3.03 16.10 -10.19
C LEU A 89 -1.51 16.23 -10.24
N VAL A 90 -0.84 16.14 -9.09
CA VAL A 90 0.60 16.35 -8.96
C VAL A 90 1.34 15.05 -8.70
N GLY A 91 0.69 13.88 -8.71
CA GLY A 91 1.35 12.61 -8.46
C GLY A 91 0.56 11.66 -7.56
N THR A 92 1.21 10.61 -7.09
CA THR A 92 0.58 9.48 -6.41
C THR A 92 1.06 9.39 -4.97
N ARG A 93 0.13 9.15 -4.04
CA ARG A 93 0.44 8.84 -2.65
C ARG A 93 -0.09 7.47 -2.29
N MET A 94 0.80 6.58 -1.87
CA MET A 94 0.46 5.28 -1.30
C MET A 94 0.85 5.28 0.17
N THR A 95 -0.03 4.80 1.03
CA THR A 95 0.24 4.56 2.44
C THR A 95 -0.15 3.13 2.78
N MET A 96 0.74 2.40 3.45
CA MET A 96 0.56 1.03 3.87
C MET A 96 0.82 0.91 5.37
N THR A 97 -0.07 0.20 6.05
CA THR A 97 0.07 -0.12 7.46
C THR A 97 0.56 -1.55 7.61
N ILE A 98 1.64 -1.72 8.35
CA ILE A 98 2.35 -2.98 8.54
C ILE A 98 2.45 -3.23 10.04
N LYS A 99 2.28 -4.47 10.49
CA LYS A 99 2.38 -4.84 11.89
C LYS A 99 3.73 -5.50 12.21
N GLY A 100 4.25 -5.22 13.39
CA GLY A 100 5.39 -5.93 13.95
C GLY A 100 6.73 -5.30 13.62
N LYS A 101 7.58 -5.18 14.65
CA LYS A 101 8.99 -4.78 14.51
C LYS A 101 9.74 -5.60 13.45
N GLU A 102 9.49 -6.91 13.36
CA GLU A 102 10.17 -7.77 12.37
C GLU A 102 9.90 -7.30 10.93
N SER A 103 8.65 -6.93 10.62
CA SER A 103 8.30 -6.40 9.31
C SER A 103 8.96 -5.04 9.06
N PHE A 104 9.08 -4.21 10.09
CA PHE A 104 9.82 -2.95 10.01
C PHE A 104 11.30 -3.18 9.70
N ASP A 105 11.96 -4.08 10.43
CA ASP A 105 13.39 -4.36 10.26
C ASP A 105 13.68 -4.88 8.84
N LYS A 106 12.80 -5.73 8.29
CA LYS A 106 12.85 -6.20 6.90
C LYS A 106 12.69 -5.05 5.90
N LEU A 107 11.71 -4.18 6.11
CA LEU A 107 11.47 -3.03 5.25
C LEU A 107 12.64 -2.03 5.31
N GLU A 108 13.13 -1.72 6.51
CA GLU A 108 14.31 -0.87 6.73
C GLU A 108 15.52 -1.40 5.97
N LYS A 109 15.79 -2.71 6.05
CA LYS A 109 16.89 -3.33 5.30
C LYS A 109 16.72 -3.11 3.80
N ARG A 110 15.52 -3.37 3.24
CA ARG A 110 15.24 -3.17 1.81
C ARG A 110 15.44 -1.72 1.38
N LEU A 111 14.96 -0.78 2.19
CA LEU A 111 15.10 0.65 1.88
C LEU A 111 16.55 1.12 1.95
N ASN A 112 17.35 0.60 2.90
CA ASN A 112 18.79 0.90 2.98
C ASN A 112 19.60 0.33 1.81
N GLU A 113 19.09 -0.69 1.13
CA GLU A 113 19.71 -1.26 -0.08
C GLU A 113 19.41 -0.44 -1.35
N LEU A 114 18.43 0.50 -1.30
CA LEU A 114 18.13 1.43 -2.38
C LEU A 114 19.20 2.54 -2.44
N LYS A 115 20.31 2.27 -3.13
CA LYS A 115 21.48 3.17 -3.24
C LYS A 115 21.21 4.52 -3.90
N GLU A 116 20.06 4.69 -4.54
CA GLU A 116 19.71 5.89 -5.31
C GLU A 116 19.13 7.01 -4.44
N PHE A 117 18.80 6.72 -3.17
CA PHE A 117 18.10 7.66 -2.30
C PHE A 117 19.03 8.24 -1.22
N THR A 118 18.88 9.54 -0.96
CA THR A 118 19.44 10.13 0.26
C THR A 118 18.50 9.84 1.41
N PHE A 119 19.01 9.33 2.53
CA PHE A 119 18.18 8.97 3.67
C PHE A 119 18.56 9.73 4.94
N THR A 120 17.54 9.97 5.76
CA THR A 120 17.68 10.48 7.12
C THR A 120 16.92 9.56 8.07
N SER A 121 17.53 9.24 9.20
CA SER A 121 16.91 8.44 10.26
C SER A 121 16.71 9.30 11.50
N PHE A 122 15.58 9.13 12.15
CA PHE A 122 15.22 9.81 13.37
C PHE A 122 14.69 8.79 14.37
N ASP A 123 15.22 8.83 15.58
CA ASP A 123 14.75 8.04 16.71
C ASP A 123 14.25 9.01 17.79
N VAL A 124 12.96 8.96 18.09
CA VAL A 124 12.30 9.85 19.04
C VAL A 124 11.43 9.02 19.97
N GLY A 125 11.95 8.76 21.17
CA GLY A 125 11.24 8.01 22.21
C GLY A 125 10.98 6.56 21.78
N ASN A 126 9.71 6.27 21.49
CA ASN A 126 9.24 4.95 21.06
C ASN A 126 9.07 4.83 19.53
N SER A 127 9.43 5.87 18.79
CA SER A 127 9.21 5.94 17.36
C SER A 127 10.52 6.05 16.60
N LYS A 128 10.69 5.18 15.61
CA LYS A 128 11.80 5.22 14.65
C LYS A 128 11.26 5.56 13.27
N SER A 129 11.85 6.55 12.61
CA SER A 129 11.43 6.96 11.27
C SER A 129 12.62 7.04 10.31
N LEU A 130 12.39 6.57 9.10
CA LEU A 130 13.29 6.67 7.96
C LEU A 130 12.63 7.54 6.90
N ASN A 131 13.35 8.52 6.38
CA ASN A 131 12.90 9.37 5.28
C ASN A 131 13.91 9.33 4.16
N TYR A 132 13.49 8.86 2.99
CA TYR A 132 14.27 8.79 1.77
C TYR A 132 13.74 9.81 0.78
N TYR A 133 14.66 10.52 0.12
CA TYR A 133 14.35 11.45 -0.95
C TYR A 133 15.20 11.15 -2.18
N PHE A 134 14.53 11.04 -3.33
CA PHE A 134 15.19 10.98 -4.62
C PHE A 134 14.78 12.18 -5.47
N GLU A 135 15.68 13.17 -5.51
CA GLU A 135 15.43 14.48 -6.09
C GLU A 135 15.12 14.42 -7.59
N GLN A 136 15.83 13.57 -8.33
CA GLN A 136 15.67 13.46 -9.79
C GLN A 136 14.28 12.98 -10.22
N GLN A 137 13.67 12.08 -9.45
CA GLN A 137 12.34 11.53 -9.74
C GLN A 137 11.25 12.12 -8.83
N ARG A 138 11.61 13.05 -7.95
CA ARG A 138 10.73 13.65 -6.95
C ARG A 138 9.96 12.60 -6.15
N ILE A 139 10.67 11.59 -5.68
CA ILE A 139 10.10 10.53 -4.84
C ILE A 139 10.44 10.81 -3.39
N VAL A 140 9.44 10.70 -2.51
CA VAL A 140 9.60 10.71 -1.06
C VAL A 140 9.08 9.39 -0.51
N ILE A 141 9.93 8.69 0.25
CA ILE A 141 9.55 7.48 0.99
C ILE A 141 9.72 7.73 2.47
N THR A 142 8.67 7.46 3.25
CA THR A 142 8.71 7.54 4.72
C THR A 142 8.30 6.20 5.31
N ALA A 143 9.13 5.62 6.17
CA ALA A 143 8.80 4.45 6.97
C ALA A 143 8.93 4.80 8.45
N SER A 144 7.84 4.74 9.20
CA SER A 144 7.84 5.07 10.64
C SER A 144 7.30 3.88 11.43
N TYR A 145 8.07 3.38 12.39
CA TYR A 145 7.66 2.36 13.36
C TYR A 145 7.40 3.00 14.72
N ASP A 146 6.29 2.61 15.36
CA ASP A 146 5.93 2.97 16.72
C ASP A 146 5.88 1.70 17.58
N SER A 147 6.76 1.61 18.59
CA SER A 147 6.89 0.42 19.43
C SER A 147 5.76 0.24 20.44
N PHE A 148 4.99 1.29 20.74
CA PHE A 148 3.84 1.20 21.63
C PHE A 148 2.65 0.54 20.95
N SER A 149 2.39 0.92 19.69
CA SER A 149 1.32 0.33 18.87
C SER A 149 1.76 -0.93 18.11
N ASP A 150 3.07 -1.15 17.98
CA ASP A 150 3.68 -2.19 17.14
C ASP A 150 3.24 -2.09 15.67
N ILE A 151 3.14 -0.85 15.18
CA ILE A 151 2.71 -0.51 13.82
C ILE A 151 3.80 0.25 13.10
N THR A 152 4.00 -0.11 11.84
CA THR A 152 4.74 0.66 10.84
C THR A 152 3.79 1.31 9.85
N SER A 153 3.99 2.60 9.63
CA SER A 153 3.43 3.34 8.51
C SER A 153 4.50 3.47 7.43
N PHE A 154 4.24 2.88 6.27
CA PHE A 154 5.05 3.05 5.06
C PHE A 154 4.32 3.96 4.08
N THR A 155 4.95 5.02 3.62
CA THR A 155 4.37 5.96 2.65
C THR A 155 5.33 6.16 1.49
N TYR A 156 4.80 6.10 0.27
CA TYR A 156 5.51 6.39 -0.97
C TYR A 156 4.75 7.52 -1.69
N MET A 157 5.44 8.59 -2.03
CA MET A 157 4.87 9.76 -2.72
C MET A 157 5.69 10.11 -3.95
N THR A 158 5.00 10.38 -5.06
CA THR A 158 5.55 10.98 -6.28
C THR A 158 4.95 12.38 -6.49
N TYR A 159 5.74 13.30 -7.06
CA TYR A 159 5.36 14.69 -7.36
C TYR A 159 5.58 15.09 -8.82
#